data_AF-A0A957NKI1-F1
#
_entry.id   AF-A0A957NKI1-F1
#
_cell.length_a   1.000
_cell.length_b   1.000
_cell.length_c   1.000
_cell.angle_alpha   90.00
_cell.angle_beta   90.00
_cell.angle_gamma   90.00
#
_symmetry.space_group_name_H-M   'P 1'
#
loop_
_entity.id
_entity.type
_entity.pdbx_description
1 polymer ?
#
loop_
_entity_poly.entity_id
_entity_poly.type
_entity_poly.pdbx_seq_one_letter_code
_entity_poly.pdbx_strand_id
1 'polypeptide(L)' 'EIVSAQDYVPQNWFAPTSTWPVGSESVDRRGFLLPADIVPGHYQVTLRLYDPATGAVAETPMGQDIVLGTVEILIDDEG' A
#
# COMPACT_ATOMS: atom_id res chain seq x y z
N GLU A 1 2.62 -3.70 14.16
CA GLU A 1 1.80 -2.47 14.29
C GLU A 1 1.91 -1.68 13.00
N ILE A 2 0.85 -0.96 12.59
CA ILE A 2 0.90 -0.09 11.40
C ILE A 2 1.45 1.26 11.84
N VAL A 3 2.61 1.65 11.31
CA VAL A 3 3.26 2.93 11.64
C VAL A 3 2.90 4.06 10.66
N SER A 4 2.47 3.72 9.44
CA SER A 4 1.99 4.66 8.43
C SER A 4 1.08 3.91 7.46
N ALA A 5 0.02 4.57 7.01
CA ALA A 5 -0.90 4.07 5.99
C ALA A 5 -1.41 5.24 5.14
N GLN A 6 -1.62 5.00 3.86
CA GLN A 6 -2.14 6.00 2.93
C GLN A 6 -3.17 5.36 2.01
N ASP A 7 -4.41 5.84 2.12
CA ASP A 7 -5.48 5.43 1.23
C ASP A 7 -5.44 6.21 -0.08
N TYR A 8 -5.91 5.56 -1.14
CA TYR A 8 -5.97 6.14 -2.46
C TYR A 8 -6.90 5.37 -3.36
N VAL A 9 -7.49 6.13 -4.27
CA VAL A 9 -8.35 5.60 -5.32
C VAL A 9 -7.49 5.16 -6.51
N PRO A 10 -7.47 3.87 -6.90
CA PRO A 10 -6.62 3.37 -7.97
C PRO A 10 -6.69 4.22 -9.25
N GLN A 11 -5.54 4.41 -9.92
CA GLN A 11 -5.42 5.19 -11.16
C GLN A 11 -6.03 6.61 -11.09
N ASN A 12 -6.06 7.25 -9.91
CA ASN A 12 -6.67 8.57 -9.67
C ASN A 12 -8.13 8.65 -10.15
N TRP A 13 -8.87 7.53 -10.12
CA TRP A 13 -10.24 7.41 -10.63
C TRP A 13 -10.40 7.59 -12.16
N PHE A 14 -9.33 7.77 -12.93
CA PHE A 14 -9.42 7.82 -14.40
C PHE A 14 -9.74 6.45 -15.02
N ALA A 15 -9.54 5.37 -14.26
CA ALA A 15 -9.91 4.00 -14.63
C ALA A 15 -10.44 3.25 -13.40
N PRO A 16 -11.77 3.30 -13.13
CA PRO A 16 -12.38 2.55 -12.04
C PRO A 16 -12.04 1.06 -12.12
N THR A 17 -11.88 0.38 -10.98
CA THR A 17 -11.48 -1.04 -10.94
C THR A 17 -12.45 -1.98 -11.67
N SER A 18 -13.73 -1.58 -11.80
CA SER A 18 -14.74 -2.29 -12.59
C SER A 18 -14.52 -2.26 -14.10
N THR A 19 -13.66 -1.37 -14.60
CA THR A 19 -13.31 -1.27 -16.03
C THR A 19 -11.98 -1.95 -16.36
N TRP A 20 -11.31 -2.53 -15.36
CA TRP A 20 -10.01 -3.16 -15.59
C TRP A 20 -10.18 -4.46 -16.39
N PRO A 21 -9.40 -4.66 -17.46
CA PRO A 21 -9.46 -5.92 -18.19
C PRO A 21 -8.98 -7.08 -17.32
N VAL A 22 -9.78 -8.14 -17.25
CA VAL A 22 -9.42 -9.35 -16.50
C VAL A 22 -8.11 -9.92 -17.05
N GLY A 23 -7.18 -10.24 -16.14
CA GLY A 23 -5.87 -10.81 -16.48
C GLY A 23 -4.84 -9.79 -16.99
N SER A 24 -5.19 -8.50 -17.06
CA SER A 24 -4.24 -7.43 -17.37
C SER A 24 -3.77 -6.73 -16.10
N GLU A 25 -2.49 -6.34 -16.08
CA GLU A 25 -1.93 -5.57 -14.97
C GLU A 25 -2.35 -4.11 -15.04
N SER A 26 -2.66 -3.52 -13.88
CA SER A 26 -2.87 -2.07 -13.69
C SER A 26 -1.84 -1.57 -12.69
N VAL A 27 -1.12 -0.49 -13.01
CA VAL A 27 0.09 -0.07 -12.28
C VAL A 27 -0.05 1.36 -11.76
N ASP A 28 0.02 1.52 -10.43
CA ASP A 28 0.17 2.82 -9.77
C ASP A 28 1.60 2.98 -9.23
N ARG A 29 2.15 4.20 -9.29
CA ARG A 29 3.42 4.56 -8.64
C ARG A 29 3.15 5.50 -7.49
N ARG A 30 3.56 5.12 -6.28
CA ARG A 30 3.25 5.86 -5.05
C ARG A 30 4.50 6.05 -4.22
N GLY A 31 4.69 7.27 -3.72
CA GLY A 31 5.63 7.56 -2.66
C GLY A 31 4.92 7.48 -1.31
N PHE A 32 5.63 6.98 -0.30
CA PHE A 32 5.16 7.01 1.08
C PHE A 32 5.95 8.07 1.85
N LEU A 33 5.22 8.96 2.52
CA LEU A 33 5.81 9.84 3.51
C LEU A 33 5.89 9.06 4.81
N LEU A 34 7.10 8.92 5.33
CA LEU A 34 7.36 8.25 6.60
C LEU A 34 7.30 9.27 7.74
N PRO A 35 6.80 8.89 8.93
CA PRO A 35 6.94 9.71 10.13
C PRO A 35 8.41 10.01 10.40
N ALA A 36 8.73 11.24 10.81
CA ALA A 36 10.10 11.64 11.09
C ALA A 36 10.70 10.92 12.32
N ASP A 37 9.84 10.44 13.21
CA ASP A 37 10.15 9.68 14.41
C ASP A 37 10.05 8.15 14.21
N ILE A 38 9.98 7.70 12.95
CA ILE A 38 9.97 6.27 12.65
C ILE A 38 11.23 5.61 13.21
N VAL A 39 11.05 4.51 13.94
CA VAL A 39 12.16 3.77 14.53
C VAL A 39 12.94 3.08 13.40
N PRO A 40 14.28 3.05 13.45
CA PRO A 40 15.08 2.26 12.52
C PRO A 40 14.77 0.77 12.63
N GLY A 41 14.79 0.06 11.50
CA GLY A 41 14.54 -1.38 11.46
C GLY A 41 13.89 -1.87 10.18
N HIS A 42 13.42 -3.12 10.21
CA HIS A 42 12.79 -3.77 9.07
C HIS A 42 11.27 -3.62 9.11
N TYR A 43 10.71 -3.09 8.03
CA TYR A 43 9.27 -2.85 7.88
C TYR A 43 8.73 -3.60 6.66
N GLN A 44 7.55 -4.19 6.80
CA GLN A 44 6.81 -4.73 5.66
C GLN A 44 5.93 -3.65 5.06
N VAL A 45 5.95 -3.55 3.74
CA VAL A 45 4.98 -2.77 2.98
C VAL A 45 3.87 -3.72 2.54
N THR A 46 2.64 -3.41 2.91
CA THR A 46 1.46 -4.20 2.54
C THR A 46 0.48 -3.37 1.71
N LEU A 47 -0.30 -4.06 0.87
CA LEU A 47 -1.40 -3.51 0.10
C LEU A 47 -2.70 -4.17 0.53
N ARG A 48 -3.70 -3.36 0.85
CA ARG A 48 -5.08 -3.77 1.08
C ARG A 48 -5.97 -3.06 0.08
N LEU A 49 -6.87 -3.80 -0.58
CA LEU A 49 -7.94 -3.23 -1.39
C LEU A 49 -9.27 -3.37 -0.65
N TYR A 50 -10.06 -2.31 -0.61
CA TYR A 50 -11.35 -2.32 0.05
C TYR A 50 -12.38 -1.49 -0.72
N ASP A 51 -13.67 -1.77 -0.49
CA ASP A 51 -14.77 -0.94 -0.97
C ASP A 51 -14.91 0.30 -0.05
N PRO A 52 -14.72 1.53 -0.57
CA PRO A 52 -14.75 2.74 0.25
C PRO A 52 -16.14 3.07 0.82
N ALA A 53 -17.23 2.54 0.23
CA ALA A 53 -18.58 2.79 0.72
C ALA A 53 -18.93 1.94 1.94
N THR A 54 -18.39 0.72 2.01
CA THR A 54 -18.76 -0.28 3.03
C THR A 54 -17.62 -0.64 3.98
N GLY A 55 -16.36 -0.35 3.61
CA GLY A 55 -15.17 -0.81 4.30
C GLY A 55 -14.86 -2.29 4.09
N ALA A 56 -15.63 -2.99 3.24
CA ALA A 56 -15.41 -4.41 2.98
C ALA A 56 -14.06 -4.62 2.27
N VAL A 57 -13.22 -5.49 2.83
CA VAL A 57 -11.90 -5.79 2.28
C VAL A 57 -12.01 -6.87 1.22
N ALA A 58 -11.27 -6.69 0.12
CA ALA A 58 -11.19 -7.69 -0.93
C ALA A 58 -10.41 -8.92 -0.44
N GLU A 59 -11.01 -10.09 -0.54
CA GLU A 59 -10.34 -11.36 -0.27
C GLU A 59 -9.50 -11.78 -1.48
N THR A 60 -8.27 -12.21 -1.22
CA THR A 60 -7.39 -12.79 -2.24
C THR A 60 -6.85 -14.14 -1.76
N PRO A 61 -6.31 -14.98 -2.65
CA PRO A 61 -5.62 -16.21 -2.24
C PRO A 61 -4.43 -15.99 -1.28
N MET A 62 -3.88 -14.77 -1.21
CA MET A 62 -2.79 -14.39 -0.32
C MET A 62 -3.28 -13.68 0.96
N GLY A 63 -4.59 -13.59 1.16
CA GLY A 63 -5.23 -12.88 2.27
C GLY A 63 -5.64 -11.45 1.91
N GLN A 64 -5.99 -10.68 2.94
CA GLN A 64 -6.49 -9.30 2.83
C GLN A 64 -5.36 -8.26 2.75
N ASP A 65 -4.21 -8.54 3.40
CA ASP A 65 -3.02 -7.69 3.40
C ASP A 65 -1.91 -8.37 2.61
N ILE A 66 -1.67 -7.88 1.40
CA ILE A 66 -0.68 -8.44 0.48
C ILE A 66 0.67 -7.80 0.75
N VAL A 67 1.67 -8.59 1.15
CA VAL A 67 3.04 -8.10 1.29
C VAL A 67 3.61 -7.77 -0.08
N LEU A 68 3.95 -6.49 -0.31
CA LEU A 68 4.64 -6.02 -1.51
C LEU A 68 6.15 -6.20 -1.40
N GLY A 69 6.69 -6.13 -0.18
CA GLY A 69 8.11 -6.29 0.09
C GLY A 69 8.48 -5.82 1.48
N THR A 70 9.78 -5.87 1.78
CA THR A 70 10.38 -5.38 3.02
C THR A 70 11.31 -4.23 2.70
N VAL A 71 11.31 -3.21 3.55
CA VAL A 71 12.26 -2.10 3.52
C VAL A 71 13.00 -2.02 4.84
N GLU A 72 14.27 -1.63 4.81
CA GLU A 72 15.05 -1.33 5.99
C GLU A 72 15.17 0.18 6.12
N ILE A 73 14.77 0.72 7.27
CA ILE A 73 14.95 2.12 7.62
C ILE A 73 16.20 2.21 8.49
N LEU A 74 17.16 3.01 8.03
CA LEU A 74 18.41 3.25 8.71
C LEU A 74 18.35 4.57 9.47
N ILE A 75 19.18 4.69 10.51
CA ILE A 75 19.45 5.99 11.13
C ILE A 75 20.24 6.81 10.12
N ASP A 76 19.80 8.03 9.88
CA ASP A 76 20.60 9.01 9.18
C ASP A 76 21.67 9.52 10.17
N ASP A 77 22.93 9.10 9.99
CA ASP A 77 24.06 9.52 10.82
C ASP A 77 24.66 10.85 10.33
N GLU A 78 23.84 11.74 9.76
CA GLU A 78 24.29 13.10 9.45
C GLU A 78 24.51 13.87 10.76
N GLY A 79 25.78 13.91 11.18
CA GLY A 79 26.31 14.77 12.24
C GLY A 79 26.46 16.23 11.85
#